data_AF-A0A8I0H8H8-F1
#
_entry.id   AF-A0A8I0H8H8-F1
#
_cell.length_a   1.000
_cell.length_b   1.000
_cell.length_c   1.000
_cell.angle_alpha   90.00
_cell.angle_beta   90.00
_cell.angle_gamma   90.00
#
_symmetry.space_group_name_H-M   'P 1'
#
loop_
_entity.id
_entity.type
_entity.pdbx_description
1 polymer ?
#
loop_
_entity_poly.entity_id
_entity_poly.type
_entity_poly.pdbx_seq_one_letter_code
_entity_poly.pdbx_strand_id
1 'polypeptide(L)'
;IGKGGQEVDKLKEELKKITDKDIQINIFEVKRPELDAVIVANNIARQVEGKIAYRRAIKMAIANTMRMGAEGIKVLISGRLNGAEMARSEM
;
A
#
# COMPACT_ATOMS: atom_id res chain seq x y z
N ILE A 1 14.08 -2.42 -8.60
CA ILE A 1 15.51 -2.79 -8.54
C ILE A 1 16.27 -2.21 -9.74
N GLY A 2 15.60 -1.88 -10.86
CA GLY A 2 16.26 -1.28 -12.01
C GLY A 2 17.17 -2.26 -12.76
N LYS A 3 17.72 -1.84 -13.90
CA LYS A 3 18.73 -2.64 -14.61
C LYS A 3 20.04 -2.65 -13.81
N GLY A 4 20.32 -3.77 -13.14
CA GLY A 4 21.65 -4.05 -12.56
C GLY A 4 21.94 -3.47 -11.18
N GLY A 5 20.93 -3.22 -10.33
CA GLY A 5 21.16 -2.82 -8.93
C GLY A 5 21.48 -1.33 -8.72
N GLN A 6 21.58 -0.53 -9.79
CA GLN A 6 21.87 0.91 -9.70
C GLN A 6 20.90 1.71 -8.82
N GLU A 7 19.63 1.28 -8.71
CA GLU A 7 18.67 1.93 -7.80
C GLU A 7 19.04 1.71 -6.32
N VAL A 8 19.60 0.55 -5.99
CA VAL A 8 19.97 0.18 -4.61
C VAL A 8 21.20 0.95 -4.17
N ASP A 9 22.19 1.10 -5.06
CA ASP A 9 23.42 1.86 -4.79
C ASP A 9 23.12 3.34 -4.53
N LYS A 10 22.25 3.96 -5.34
CA LYS A 10 21.79 5.34 -5.12
C LYS A 10 21.08 5.50 -3.78
N LEU A 11 20.20 4.56 -3.44
CA LEU A 11 19.48 4.60 -2.16
C LEU A 11 20.44 4.47 -0.97
N LYS A 12 21.48 3.64 -1.10
CA LYS A 12 22.52 3.47 -0.08
C LYS A 12 23.31 4.76 0.13
N GLU A 13 23.65 5.48 -0.95
CA GLU A 13 24.34 6.78 -0.86
C GLU A 13 23.46 7.85 -0.19
N GLU A 14 22.18 7.93 -0.54
CA GLU A 14 21.24 8.87 0.09
C GLU A 14 21.05 8.58 1.58
N LEU A 15 20.88 7.32 1.95
CA LEU A 15 20.73 6.92 3.35
C LEU A 15 22.01 7.14 4.15
N LYS A 16 23.19 6.96 3.55
CA LYS A 16 24.48 7.26 4.19
C LYS A 16 24.64 8.73 4.52
N LYS A 17 24.18 9.65 3.65
CA LYS A 17 24.19 11.10 3.92
C LYS A 17 23.30 11.52 5.10
N ILE A 18 22.24 10.76 5.38
CA ILE A 18 21.29 11.08 6.46
C ILE A 18 21.73 10.45 7.79
N THR A 19 22.33 9.26 7.75
CA THR A 19 22.57 8.45 8.96
C THR A 19 24.04 8.35 9.35
N ASP A 20 24.97 8.83 8.53
CA ASP A 20 26.44 8.74 8.69
C ASP A 20 26.97 7.33 9.00
N LYS A 21 26.17 6.30 8.68
CA LYS A 21 26.48 4.88 8.93
C LYS A 21 26.42 4.08 7.64
N ASP A 22 27.18 2.99 7.60
CA ASP A 22 27.12 2.05 6.49
C ASP A 22 25.88 1.15 6.63
N ILE A 23 24.94 1.32 5.70
CA ILE A 23 23.65 0.63 5.68
C ILE A 23 23.71 -0.53 4.69
N GLN A 24 23.25 -1.70 5.11
CA GLN A 24 23.00 -2.85 4.24
C GLN A 24 21.50 -2.92 3.92
N ILE A 25 21.18 -3.02 2.63
CA ILE A 25 19.79 -3.10 2.15
C ILE A 25 19.50 -4.55 1.80
N ASN A 26 18.56 -5.17 2.51
CA ASN A 26 18.06 -6.50 2.21
C ASN A 26 16.71 -6.39 1.50
N ILE A 27 16.60 -7.00 0.32
CA ILE A 27 15.35 -6.98 -0.46
C ILE A 27 14.65 -8.30 -0.24
N PHE A 28 13.44 -8.22 0.30
CA PHE A 28 12.55 -9.37 0.44
C PHE A 28 11.41 -9.23 -0.55
N GLU A 29 11.23 -10.24 -1.39
CA GLU A 29 10.12 -10.25 -2.34
C GLU A 29 8.83 -10.72 -1.68
N VAL A 30 7.78 -9.90 -1.80
CA VAL A 30 6.44 -10.26 -1.35
C VAL A 30 5.80 -11.15 -2.43
N LYS A 31 5.72 -12.46 -2.16
CA LYS A 31 5.19 -13.44 -3.13
C LYS A 31 3.73 -13.22 -3.51
N ARG A 32 2.92 -12.65 -2.62
CA ARG A 32 1.48 -12.43 -2.81
C ARG A 32 1.09 -11.05 -2.28
N PRO A 33 1.13 -10.00 -3.11
CA PRO A 33 0.85 -8.63 -2.66
C PRO A 33 -0.57 -8.43 -2.14
N GLU A 34 -1.52 -9.26 -2.55
CA GLU A 34 -2.95 -9.18 -2.20
C GLU A 34 -3.25 -9.70 -0.79
N LEU A 35 -2.30 -10.42 -0.18
CA LEU A 35 -2.35 -10.85 1.21
C LEU A 35 -1.62 -9.87 2.14
N ASP A 36 -0.86 -8.93 1.58
CA ASP A 36 -0.16 -7.92 2.37
C ASP A 36 -1.09 -6.74 2.65
N ALA A 37 -1.37 -6.51 3.93
CA ALA A 37 -2.28 -5.46 4.38
C ALA A 37 -1.84 -4.06 3.95
N VAL A 38 -0.53 -3.78 3.94
CA VAL A 38 0.02 -2.47 3.57
C VAL A 38 -0.17 -2.22 2.09
N ILE A 39 0.07 -3.23 1.26
CA ILE A 39 -0.08 -3.12 -0.20
C ILE A 39 -1.56 -2.97 -0.57
N VAL A 40 -2.44 -3.75 0.05
CA VAL A 40 -3.90 -3.65 -0.16
C VAL A 40 -4.42 -2.27 0.27
N ALA A 41 -3.99 -1.76 1.43
CA ALA A 41 -4.37 -0.42 1.89
C ALA A 41 -3.91 0.69 0.94
N ASN A 42 -2.66 0.62 0.47
CA ASN A 42 -2.12 1.58 -0.50
C ASN A 42 -2.87 1.53 -1.84
N ASN A 43 -3.33 0.34 -2.25
CA ASN A 43 -4.14 0.19 -3.45
C ASN A 43 -5.51 0.89 -3.28
N ILE A 44 -6.19 0.69 -2.15
CA ILE A 44 -7.46 1.36 -1.83
C ILE A 44 -7.25 2.88 -1.79
N ALA A 45 -6.20 3.36 -1.14
CA ALA A 45 -5.87 4.79 -1.07
C ALA A 45 -5.72 5.41 -2.47
N ARG A 46 -4.92 4.77 -3.34
CA ARG A 46 -4.76 5.21 -4.74
C ARG A 46 -6.07 5.23 -5.52
N GLN A 47 -6.95 4.25 -5.31
CA GLN A 47 -8.26 4.24 -5.97
C GLN A 47 -9.13 5.42 -5.50
N VAL A 48 -9.13 5.71 -4.20
CA VAL A 48 -9.89 6.83 -3.61
C VAL A 48 -9.33 8.18 -4.10
N GLU A 49 -8.01 8.32 -4.18
CA GLU A 49 -7.33 9.49 -4.78
C GLU A 49 -7.69 9.65 -6.27
N GLY A 50 -7.81 8.53 -6.99
CA GLY A 50 -8.30 8.46 -8.37
C GLY A 50 -9.79 8.77 -8.52
N LYS A 51 -10.46 9.28 -7.48
CA LYS A 51 -11.89 9.60 -7.44
C LYS A 51 -12.82 8.41 -7.67
N ILE A 52 -12.33 7.18 -7.46
CA ILE A 52 -13.18 5.99 -7.45
C ILE A 52 -14.01 6.03 -6.16
N ALA A 53 -15.28 5.66 -6.27
CA ALA A 53 -16.16 5.53 -5.10
C ALA A 53 -15.54 4.58 -4.07
N TYR A 54 -15.29 5.06 -2.85
CA TYR A 54 -14.63 4.30 -1.79
C TYR A 54 -15.28 2.94 -1.52
N ARG A 55 -16.62 2.85 -1.56
CA ARG A 55 -17.35 1.57 -1.41
C ARG A 55 -16.97 0.55 -2.47
N ARG A 56 -16.76 0.99 -3.72
CA ARG A 56 -16.33 0.10 -4.81
C ARG A 56 -14.90 -0.35 -4.58
N ALA A 57 -14.00 0.57 -4.22
CA ALA A 57 -12.61 0.26 -3.93
C ALA A 57 -12.48 -0.79 -2.81
N ILE A 58 -13.23 -0.61 -1.71
CA ILE A 58 -13.27 -1.56 -0.58
C ILE A 58 -13.80 -2.92 -1.02
N LYS A 59 -14.96 -2.97 -1.70
CA LYS A 59 -15.53 -4.25 -2.16
C LYS A 59 -14.60 -5.00 -3.11
N MET A 60 -13.92 -4.29 -4.01
CA MET A 60 -12.94 -4.90 -4.91
C MET A 60 -11.72 -5.44 -4.17
N ALA A 61 -11.20 -4.67 -3.21
CA ALA A 61 -10.07 -5.09 -2.38
C ALA A 61 -10.41 -6.35 -1.58
N ILE A 62 -11.57 -6.36 -0.91
CA ILE A 62 -12.06 -7.53 -0.15
C ILE A 62 -12.19 -8.75 -1.08
N ALA A 63 -12.86 -8.60 -2.23
CA ALA A 63 -13.06 -9.70 -3.17
C ALA A 63 -11.72 -10.25 -3.69
N ASN A 64 -10.75 -9.39 -3.98
CA ASN A 64 -9.43 -9.81 -4.45
C ASN A 64 -8.64 -10.54 -3.35
N THR A 65 -8.60 -10.00 -2.13
CA THR A 65 -7.87 -10.63 -1.02
C THR A 65 -8.48 -11.98 -0.62
N MET A 66 -9.82 -12.08 -0.58
CA MET A 66 -10.51 -13.35 -0.34
C MET A 66 -10.24 -14.37 -1.45
N ARG A 67 -10.24 -13.95 -2.73
CA ARG A 67 -9.91 -14.83 -3.87
C ARG A 67 -8.49 -15.39 -3.78
N MET A 68 -7.56 -14.63 -3.19
CA MET A 68 -6.16 -15.04 -3.03
C MET A 68 -5.93 -15.97 -1.83
N GLY A 69 -6.99 -16.35 -1.11
CA GLY A 69 -6.97 -17.37 -0.06
C GLY A 69 -6.82 -16.81 1.35
N ALA A 70 -7.16 -15.54 1.59
CA ALA A 70 -7.23 -15.02 2.95
C ALA A 70 -8.40 -15.65 3.72
N GLU A 71 -8.18 -15.98 5.00
CA GLU A 71 -9.23 -16.49 5.88
C GLU A 71 -10.28 -15.41 6.20
N GLY A 72 -9.85 -14.16 6.24
CA GLY A 72 -10.72 -13.01 6.43
C GLY A 72 -9.96 -11.70 6.21
N ILE A 73 -10.70 -10.65 5.85
CA ILE A 73 -10.19 -9.30 5.72
C ILE A 73 -11.21 -8.32 6.29
N LYS A 74 -10.72 -7.32 7.03
CA LYS A 74 -11.51 -6.19 7.50
C LYS A 74 -10.86 -4.90 7.00
N VAL A 75 -11.65 -4.06 6.37
CA VAL A 75 -11.21 -2.74 5.88
C VAL A 75 -12.02 -1.69 6.62
N LEU A 76 -11.36 -0.63 7.09
CA LEU A 76 -12.01 0.52 7.70
C LEU A 76 -11.48 1.76 7.01
N ILE A 77 -12.40 2.60 6.51
CA ILE A 77 -12.07 3.88 5.90
C ILE A 77 -12.70 5.00 6.71
N SER A 78 -11.98 6.09 6.90
CA SER A 78 -12.48 7.26 7.61
C SER A 78 -12.07 8.55 6.91
N GLY A 79 -12.94 9.55 6.94
CA GLY A 79 -12.65 10.89 6.44
C GLY A 79 -13.82 11.51 5.70
N ARG A 80 -13.54 12.51 4.87
CA ARG A 80 -14.54 13.19 4.03
C ARG A 80 -14.90 12.35 2.81
N LEU A 81 -15.51 11.20 3.05
CA LEU A 81 -15.82 10.21 2.03
C LEU A 81 -16.70 10.82 0.93
N ASN A 82 -16.31 10.63 -0.34
CA ASN A 82 -16.94 11.23 -1.52
C ASN A 82 -17.10 12.77 -1.45
N GLY A 83 -16.19 13.47 -0.76
CA GLY A 83 -16.24 14.93 -0.67
C GLY A 83 -17.32 15.47 0.27
N ALA A 84 -17.88 14.64 1.15
CA ALA A 84 -18.79 15.08 2.19
C ALA A 84 -18.17 16.18 3.06
N GLU A 85 -18.98 17.13 3.53
CA GLU A 85 -18.51 18.18 4.46
C GLU A 85 -18.09 17.60 5.82
N MET A 86 -18.82 16.59 6.30
CA MET A 86 -18.52 15.90 7.56
C MET A 86 -17.77 14.59 7.33
N ALA A 87 -16.75 14.36 8.16
CA ALA A 87 -16.02 13.11 8.15
C ALA A 87 -16.89 11.96 8.69
N ARG A 88 -16.80 10.81 8.03
CA ARG A 88 -17.50 9.58 8.39
C ARG A 88 -16.53 8.41 8.38
N SER A 89 -16.82 7.41 9.19
CA SER A 89 -16.11 6.14 9.21
C SER A 89 -17.04 5.05 8.71
N GLU A 90 -16.59 4.29 7.71
CA GLU A 90 -17.35 3.20 7.10
C GLU A 90 -16.50 1.92 7.08
N MET A 91 -17.16 0.79 7.34
CA MET A 91 -16.58 -0.56 7.31
C MET A 91 -17.04 -1.29 6.05
#